data_AF-A0A7X9J918-F1
#
_entry.id   AF-A0A7X9J918-F1
#
_cell.length_a   1.000
_cell.length_b   1.000
_cell.length_c   1.000
_cell.angle_alpha   90.00
_cell.angle_beta   90.00
_cell.angle_gamma   90.00
#
_symmetry.space_group_name_H-M   'P 1'
#
loop_
_entity.id
_entity.type
_entity.pdbx_description
1 polymer ?
#
loop_
_entity_poly.entity_id
_entity_poly.type
_entity_poly.pdbx_seq_one_letter_code
_entity_poly.pdbx_strand_id
1 'polypeptide(L)'
;KIEQDVLLETPEEVRSEQSDEDLENENGDSTEETLQKSYSQLRPTEIRDFANSLKDSGVHWFNSFFPDLATGMSIEERQWIDRLNRIGIGYFRPLVMAILKNVKGEKDRISLFKKIERFIFINFRMNFVMSNYGSSEFYNAARALDRGEIKTERIIAQLEERLSYTFHPDRTFRSNDFYNNLYKKFKSGSGYYGWSGLRYFLYEYESSLLSESRQKKVDWNDLLKSEKDKISIEHIYPQTETADWATLFTDITKEHRKYYGATLGNLLLLSMSINSSLQNDSFTEKKYAKYDTSGKKIRNGYSDGSHSEIEVSQNNIWGPEQIKTRGIALLKFMEDRWGLKFKDEEREKLLFLNFEDLNGKSGNQ
;
A
#
# COMPACT_ATOMS: atom_id res chain seq x y z
N LYS A 1 51.12 21.43 -3.04
CA LYS A 1 50.56 20.85 -1.79
C LYS A 1 51.22 19.50 -1.63
N ILE A 2 51.90 19.28 -0.51
CA ILE A 2 52.54 17.99 -0.20
C ILE A 2 51.42 17.05 0.23
N GLU A 3 51.26 15.93 -0.46
CA GLU A 3 50.39 14.84 0.00
C GLU A 3 51.04 14.25 1.25
N GLN A 4 50.30 14.26 2.35
CA GLN A 4 50.75 13.72 3.63
C GLN A 4 49.89 12.51 3.96
N ASP A 5 50.52 11.35 4.08
CA ASP A 5 49.84 10.12 4.45
C ASP A 5 49.29 10.24 5.88
N VAL A 6 47.97 10.15 6.01
CA VAL A 6 47.27 10.16 7.30
C VAL A 6 46.97 8.71 7.68
N LEU A 7 47.50 8.27 8.82
CA LEU A 7 47.12 7.00 9.43
C LEU A 7 45.68 7.11 9.93
N LEU A 8 44.80 6.26 9.39
CA LEU A 8 43.42 6.16 9.83
C LEU A 8 43.28 4.99 10.81
N GLU A 9 42.63 5.23 11.94
CA GLU A 9 42.16 4.16 12.83
C GLU A 9 41.02 3.40 12.14
N THR A 10 41.01 2.08 12.28
CA THR A 10 39.92 1.23 11.80
C THR A 10 38.63 1.60 12.53
N PRO A 11 37.55 1.95 11.82
CA PRO A 11 36.29 2.29 12.46
C PRO A 11 35.70 1.03 13.14
N GLU A 12 35.30 1.16 14.40
CA GLU A 12 34.46 0.15 15.06
C GLU A 12 33.09 0.11 14.38
N GLU A 13 32.65 -1.09 14.01
CA GLU A 13 31.33 -1.32 13.44
C GLU A 13 30.26 -1.09 14.53
N VAL A 14 29.71 0.13 14.61
CA VAL A 14 28.55 0.42 15.45
C VAL A 14 27.31 -0.12 14.75
N ARG A 15 26.94 -1.37 15.09
CA ARG A 15 25.67 -1.96 14.68
C ARG A 15 24.54 -1.17 15.34
N SER A 16 23.66 -0.57 14.53
CA SER A 16 22.42 -0.01 15.03
C SER A 16 21.57 -1.12 15.65
N GLU A 17 21.03 -0.91 16.85
CA GLU A 17 20.06 -1.79 17.50
C GLU A 17 18.75 -1.85 16.70
N GLN A 18 18.76 -2.56 15.58
CA GLN A 18 17.59 -3.17 14.98
C GLN A 18 17.94 -4.62 14.73
N SER A 19 17.45 -5.45 15.66
CA SER A 19 17.59 -6.89 15.73
C SER A 19 16.99 -7.57 14.48
N ASP A 20 17.84 -8.17 13.67
CA ASP A 20 17.50 -9.40 12.94
C ASP A 20 18.38 -10.51 13.55
N GLU A 21 17.72 -11.41 14.29
CA GLU A 21 18.32 -12.67 14.74
C GLU A 21 18.52 -13.58 13.54
N ASP A 22 19.75 -14.08 13.32
CA ASP A 22 20.00 -15.39 12.72
C ASP A 22 21.44 -15.90 13.01
N LEU A 23 21.46 -16.88 13.92
CA LEU A 23 22.25 -18.12 14.09
C LEU A 23 23.68 -18.31 13.51
N GLU A 24 24.57 -18.60 14.47
CA GLU A 24 25.61 -19.67 14.57
C GLU A 24 26.72 -19.84 13.50
N ASN A 25 28.00 -19.72 13.91
CA ASN A 25 28.85 -20.89 14.22
C ASN A 25 30.24 -20.56 14.79
N GLU A 26 30.78 -21.54 15.52
CA GLU A 26 32.01 -21.58 16.34
C GLU A 26 33.35 -21.56 15.57
N ASN A 27 34.36 -21.00 16.24
CA ASN A 27 35.73 -21.52 16.51
C ASN A 27 36.83 -20.48 16.30
N GLY A 28 37.71 -20.42 17.31
CA GLY A 28 38.69 -19.37 17.50
C GLY A 28 39.99 -19.54 16.73
N ASP A 29 40.77 -18.46 16.72
CA ASP A 29 42.21 -18.49 17.01
C ASP A 29 42.64 -17.06 17.38
N SER A 30 43.51 -16.94 18.37
CA SER A 30 44.13 -15.70 18.78
C SER A 30 45.21 -15.32 17.77
N THR A 31 44.86 -14.55 16.75
CA THR A 31 45.83 -13.92 15.85
C THR A 31 46.21 -12.54 16.36
N GLU A 32 47.49 -12.36 16.67
CA GLU A 32 48.12 -11.08 16.98
C GLU A 32 47.70 -10.01 15.94
N GLU A 33 47.08 -8.93 16.42
CA GLU A 33 46.70 -7.77 15.62
C GLU A 33 47.96 -7.08 15.07
N THR A 34 48.38 -7.53 13.89
CA THR A 34 49.36 -6.79 13.10
C THR A 34 48.61 -5.59 12.53
N LEU A 35 48.79 -4.41 13.15
CA LEU A 35 48.23 -3.13 12.70
C LEU A 35 48.52 -2.92 11.20
N GLN A 36 47.54 -3.24 10.36
CA GLN A 36 47.64 -3.13 8.92
C GLN A 36 47.51 -1.65 8.56
N LYS A 37 48.64 -1.00 8.24
CA LYS A 37 48.67 0.41 7.82
C LYS A 37 47.83 0.57 6.54
N SER A 38 46.64 1.15 6.68
CA SER A 38 45.79 1.57 5.57
C SER A 38 46.18 2.99 5.13
N TYR A 39 46.69 3.14 3.92
CA TYR A 39 46.90 4.45 3.30
C TYR A 39 45.58 4.97 2.70
N SER A 40 45.31 6.27 2.81
CA SER A 40 44.09 6.87 2.25
C SER A 40 44.04 6.70 0.73
N GLN A 41 43.21 5.78 0.24
CA GLN A 41 43.09 5.47 -1.20
C GLN A 41 42.40 6.58 -2.01
N LEU A 42 41.75 7.55 -1.36
CA LEU A 42 40.94 8.57 -2.01
C LEU A 42 41.69 9.91 -2.07
N ARG A 43 41.72 10.52 -3.25
CA ARG A 43 42.30 11.86 -3.45
C ARG A 43 41.41 12.91 -2.77
N PRO A 44 41.98 14.03 -2.27
CA PRO A 44 41.20 15.11 -1.66
C PRO A 44 40.06 15.65 -2.56
N THR A 45 40.25 15.61 -3.88
CA THR A 45 39.20 15.98 -4.85
C THR A 45 38.02 15.01 -4.81
N GLU A 46 38.27 13.71 -4.68
CA GLU A 46 37.22 12.68 -4.63
C GLU A 46 36.41 12.81 -3.34
N ILE A 47 37.07 13.10 -2.22
CA ILE A 47 36.40 13.37 -0.93
C ILE A 47 35.52 14.62 -1.03
N ARG A 48 36.06 15.71 -1.59
CA ARG A 48 35.32 16.97 -1.79
C ARG A 48 34.11 16.75 -2.69
N ASP A 49 34.28 16.06 -3.82
CA ASP A 49 33.22 15.85 -4.80
C ASP A 49 32.13 14.94 -4.22
N PHE A 50 32.50 13.93 -3.44
CA PHE A 50 31.56 13.12 -2.67
C PHE A 50 30.79 13.95 -1.63
N ALA A 51 31.47 14.78 -0.85
CA ALA A 51 30.84 15.64 0.15
C ALA A 51 29.86 16.63 -0.48
N ASN A 52 30.20 17.21 -1.64
CA ASN A 52 29.30 18.06 -2.41
C ASN A 52 28.08 17.27 -2.93
N SER A 53 28.29 16.06 -3.48
CA SER A 53 27.17 15.21 -3.91
C SER A 53 26.23 14.85 -2.75
N LEU A 54 26.77 14.59 -1.55
CA LEU A 54 25.97 14.34 -0.35
C LEU A 54 25.12 15.56 0.01
N LYS A 55 25.75 16.74 0.03
CA LYS A 55 25.08 18.02 0.31
C LYS A 55 23.92 18.26 -0.66
N ASP A 56 24.15 18.04 -1.95
CA ASP A 56 23.13 18.23 -2.99
C ASP A 56 22.00 17.19 -2.87
N SER A 57 22.31 15.97 -2.42
CA SER A 57 21.33 14.90 -2.24
C SER A 57 20.43 15.09 -1.01
N GLY A 58 20.91 15.79 0.02
CA GLY A 58 20.22 15.95 1.30
C GLY A 58 18.81 16.53 1.20
N VAL A 59 18.61 17.56 0.36
CA VAL A 59 17.29 18.16 0.15
C VAL A 59 16.32 17.19 -0.52
N HIS A 60 16.79 16.39 -1.47
CA HIS A 60 15.96 15.42 -2.18
C HIS A 60 15.62 14.21 -1.30
N TRP A 61 16.54 13.79 -0.44
CA TRP A 61 16.28 12.77 0.57
C TRP A 61 15.21 13.23 1.56
N PHE A 62 15.33 14.46 2.09
CA PHE A 62 14.32 15.07 2.95
C PHE A 62 12.95 15.15 2.26
N ASN A 63 12.92 15.66 1.02
CA ASN A 63 11.70 15.77 0.22
C ASN A 63 11.01 14.42 -0.01
N SER A 64 11.76 13.32 -0.06
CA SER A 64 11.17 11.98 -0.19
C SER A 64 10.39 11.57 1.06
N PHE A 65 10.80 12.00 2.25
CA PHE A 65 10.11 11.68 3.52
C PHE A 65 8.99 12.67 3.82
N PHE A 66 9.22 13.95 3.56
CA PHE A 66 8.35 15.06 3.96
C PHE A 66 7.92 15.89 2.74
N PRO A 67 7.20 15.29 1.77
CA PRO A 67 6.83 15.99 0.55
C PRO A 67 6.02 17.26 0.83
N ASP A 68 5.18 17.28 1.87
CA ASP A 68 4.37 18.46 2.22
C ASP A 68 5.21 19.70 2.57
N LEU A 69 6.41 19.50 3.13
CA LEU A 69 7.35 20.56 3.50
C LEU A 69 8.28 20.96 2.36
N ALA A 70 8.25 20.23 1.24
CA ALA A 70 9.16 20.49 0.14
C ALA A 70 8.81 21.78 -0.61
N THR A 71 9.83 22.59 -0.83
CA THR A 71 9.75 23.82 -1.61
C THR A 71 10.06 23.54 -3.08
N GLY A 72 9.39 24.27 -3.99
CA GLY A 72 9.64 24.17 -5.43
C GLY A 72 9.10 22.91 -6.13
N MET A 73 8.30 22.09 -5.45
CA MET A 73 7.57 20.97 -6.06
C MET A 73 6.08 21.26 -6.24
N SER A 74 5.49 20.73 -7.31
CA SER A 74 4.06 20.88 -7.56
C SER A 74 3.22 20.11 -6.52
N ILE A 75 1.92 20.39 -6.48
CA ILE A 75 1.00 19.63 -5.62
C ILE A 75 0.93 18.17 -6.08
N GLU A 76 0.85 17.92 -7.38
CA GLU A 76 0.75 16.56 -7.93
C GLU A 76 1.99 15.73 -7.60
N GLU A 77 3.18 16.31 -7.78
CA GLU A 77 4.44 15.63 -7.47
C GLU A 77 4.55 15.25 -5.99
N ARG A 78 4.23 16.19 -5.09
CA ARG A 78 4.21 15.94 -3.64
C ARG A 78 3.21 14.82 -3.28
N GLN A 79 2.05 14.82 -3.91
CA GLN A 79 1.04 13.76 -3.70
C GLN A 79 1.53 12.38 -4.15
N TRP A 80 2.29 12.27 -5.24
CA TRP A 80 2.85 10.98 -5.68
C TRP A 80 3.93 10.44 -4.75
N ILE A 81 4.79 11.32 -4.23
CA ILE A 81 5.78 10.94 -3.22
C ILE A 81 5.06 10.51 -1.93
N ASP A 82 4.03 11.24 -1.52
CA ASP A 82 3.20 10.86 -0.38
C ASP A 82 2.53 9.50 -0.59
N ARG A 83 1.97 9.21 -1.79
CA ARG A 83 1.48 7.85 -2.13
C ARG A 83 2.54 6.77 -1.93
N LEU A 84 3.80 7.02 -2.33
CA LEU A 84 4.90 6.09 -2.11
C LEU A 84 5.19 5.88 -0.61
N ASN A 85 5.15 6.95 0.19
CA ASN A 85 5.30 6.84 1.65
C ASN A 85 4.19 5.98 2.27
N ARG A 86 2.94 6.21 1.84
CA ARG A 86 1.74 5.51 2.34
C ARG A 86 1.71 4.02 1.98
N ILE A 87 2.04 3.68 0.73
CA ILE A 87 2.10 2.28 0.30
C ILE A 87 3.29 1.54 0.93
N GLY A 88 4.31 2.26 1.40
CA GLY A 88 5.55 1.71 1.96
C GLY A 88 6.66 1.59 0.91
N ILE A 89 7.30 2.73 0.61
CA ILE A 89 8.34 2.89 -0.43
C ILE A 89 9.56 1.96 -0.26
N GLY A 90 9.88 1.51 0.95
CA GLY A 90 10.96 0.55 1.22
C GLY A 90 12.30 0.94 0.58
N TYR A 91 12.96 -0.03 -0.06
CA TYR A 91 14.26 0.15 -0.69
C TYR A 91 14.24 1.07 -1.93
N PHE A 92 13.08 1.50 -2.42
CA PHE A 92 13.02 2.43 -3.55
C PHE A 92 13.36 3.88 -3.17
N ARG A 93 13.48 4.20 -1.88
CA ARG A 93 13.72 5.58 -1.43
C ARG A 93 15.01 6.21 -1.99
N PRO A 94 16.17 5.52 -2.04
CA PRO A 94 17.36 6.04 -2.72
C PRO A 94 17.13 6.33 -4.20
N LEU A 95 16.34 5.50 -4.89
CA LEU A 95 15.98 5.73 -6.28
C LEU A 95 15.10 6.98 -6.43
N VAL A 96 14.11 7.18 -5.56
CA VAL A 96 13.28 8.38 -5.55
C VAL A 96 14.11 9.64 -5.29
N MET A 97 15.07 9.59 -4.37
CA MET A 97 16.03 10.69 -4.16
C MET A 97 16.83 10.99 -5.43
N ALA A 98 17.40 9.95 -6.07
CA ALA A 98 18.16 10.11 -7.30
C ALA A 98 17.30 10.68 -8.45
N ILE A 99 16.03 10.29 -8.53
CA ILE A 99 15.05 10.84 -9.49
C ILE A 99 14.83 12.34 -9.23
N LEU A 100 14.56 12.73 -7.99
CA LEU A 100 14.35 14.13 -7.63
C LEU A 100 15.57 15.03 -7.92
N LYS A 101 16.77 14.49 -7.72
CA LYS A 101 18.04 15.20 -7.98
C LYS A 101 18.32 15.36 -9.48
N ASN A 102 18.16 14.28 -10.24
CA ASN A 102 18.73 14.19 -11.59
C ASN A 102 17.69 14.37 -12.71
N VAL A 103 16.41 14.08 -12.48
CA VAL A 103 15.37 14.17 -13.52
C VAL A 103 14.70 15.55 -13.49
N LYS A 104 14.88 16.33 -14.55
CA LYS A 104 14.37 17.73 -14.60
C LYS A 104 12.87 17.82 -14.92
N GLY A 105 12.34 16.93 -15.75
CA GLY A 105 10.93 16.92 -16.14
C GLY A 105 10.02 16.41 -15.03
N GLU A 106 9.10 17.25 -14.55
CA GLU A 106 8.09 16.87 -13.55
C GLU A 106 7.25 15.67 -14.00
N LYS A 107 6.80 15.67 -15.26
CA LYS A 107 6.03 14.56 -15.83
C LYS A 107 6.80 13.23 -15.81
N ASP A 108 8.10 13.29 -16.04
CA ASP A 108 8.96 12.09 -16.03
C ASP A 108 9.15 11.57 -14.61
N ARG A 109 9.32 12.46 -13.62
CA ARG A 109 9.39 12.11 -12.20
C ARG A 109 8.09 11.45 -11.74
N ILE A 110 6.94 12.07 -12.03
CA ILE A 110 5.62 11.52 -11.71
C ILE A 110 5.40 10.15 -12.38
N SER A 111 5.80 10.01 -13.65
CA SER A 111 5.72 8.73 -14.37
C SER A 111 6.50 7.62 -13.65
N LEU A 112 7.72 7.90 -13.21
CA LEU A 112 8.52 6.95 -12.43
C LEU A 112 7.89 6.62 -11.08
N PHE A 113 7.37 7.61 -10.36
CA PHE A 113 6.70 7.37 -9.07
C PHE A 113 5.47 6.46 -9.24
N LYS A 114 4.67 6.68 -10.29
CA LYS A 114 3.55 5.79 -10.66
C LYS A 114 4.02 4.35 -10.93
N LYS A 115 5.15 4.17 -11.63
CA LYS A 115 5.70 2.85 -11.95
C LYS A 115 6.24 2.13 -10.70
N ILE A 116 6.91 2.86 -9.80
CA ILE A 116 7.37 2.32 -8.52
C ILE A 116 6.17 1.93 -7.65
N GLU A 117 5.15 2.78 -7.56
CA GLU A 117 3.92 2.51 -6.79
C GLU A 117 3.21 1.26 -7.31
N ARG A 118 3.04 1.14 -8.64
CA ARG A 118 2.51 -0.06 -9.29
C ARG A 118 3.31 -1.31 -8.97
N PHE A 119 4.64 -1.23 -9.02
CA PHE A 119 5.52 -2.35 -8.68
C PHE A 119 5.30 -2.83 -7.26
N ILE A 120 5.29 -1.89 -6.29
CA ILE A 120 5.08 -2.19 -4.87
C ILE A 120 3.70 -2.82 -4.66
N PHE A 121 2.66 -2.26 -5.27
CA PHE A 121 1.30 -2.77 -5.12
C PHE A 121 1.19 -4.21 -5.62
N ILE A 122 1.62 -4.47 -6.86
CA ILE A 122 1.48 -5.78 -7.48
C ILE A 122 2.35 -6.83 -6.77
N ASN A 123 3.65 -6.60 -6.62
CA ASN A 123 4.53 -7.61 -6.03
C ASN A 123 4.27 -7.78 -4.52
N PHE A 124 4.19 -6.69 -3.75
CA PHE A 124 4.22 -6.77 -2.29
C PHE A 124 2.84 -6.74 -1.64
N ARG A 125 1.84 -6.10 -2.27
CA ARG A 125 0.48 -6.04 -1.72
C ARG A 125 -0.42 -7.14 -2.28
N MET A 126 -0.31 -7.47 -3.57
CA MET A 126 -1.13 -8.52 -4.19
C MET A 126 -0.46 -9.90 -4.14
N ASN A 127 0.79 -10.02 -4.57
CA ASN A 127 1.47 -11.31 -4.69
C ASN A 127 2.26 -11.73 -3.44
N PHE A 128 2.35 -10.86 -2.43
CA PHE A 128 3.06 -11.14 -1.17
C PHE A 128 4.51 -11.61 -1.37
N VAL A 129 5.16 -11.11 -2.43
CA VAL A 129 6.58 -11.34 -2.67
C VAL A 129 7.39 -10.71 -1.53
N MET A 130 8.54 -11.30 -1.20
CA MET A 130 9.46 -10.75 -0.20
C MET A 130 9.81 -9.30 -0.52
N SER A 131 9.85 -8.46 0.53
CA SER A 131 10.06 -7.02 0.44
C SER A 131 11.43 -6.60 -0.10
N ASN A 132 12.37 -7.53 -0.27
CA ASN A 132 13.69 -7.32 -0.83
C ASN A 132 13.81 -7.72 -2.33
N TYR A 133 12.72 -8.20 -2.96
CA TYR A 133 12.74 -8.69 -4.34
C TYR A 133 13.18 -7.60 -5.32
N GLY A 134 14.32 -7.82 -5.99
CA GLY A 134 14.91 -6.87 -6.93
C GLY A 134 15.64 -5.69 -6.27
N SER A 135 15.80 -5.66 -4.95
CA SER A 135 16.40 -4.54 -4.23
C SER A 135 17.80 -4.17 -4.75
N SER A 136 18.70 -5.14 -4.96
CA SER A 136 20.04 -4.90 -5.51
C SER A 136 20.01 -4.20 -6.88
N GLU A 137 19.06 -4.57 -7.74
CA GLU A 137 18.90 -3.95 -9.06
C GLU A 137 18.50 -2.48 -8.94
N PHE A 138 17.57 -2.15 -8.03
CA PHE A 138 17.09 -0.79 -7.86
C PHE A 138 18.06 0.09 -7.04
N TYR A 139 18.87 -0.48 -6.16
CA TYR A 139 20.02 0.21 -5.57
C TYR A 139 21.07 0.57 -6.63
N ASN A 140 21.39 -0.37 -7.52
CA ASN A 140 22.29 -0.11 -8.64
C ASN A 140 21.71 0.92 -9.61
N ALA A 141 20.41 0.88 -9.89
CA ALA A 141 19.73 1.88 -10.71
C ALA A 141 19.78 3.27 -10.08
N ALA A 142 19.59 3.39 -8.77
CA ALA A 142 19.72 4.67 -8.06
C ALA A 142 21.12 5.26 -8.20
N ARG A 143 22.15 4.43 -7.99
CA ARG A 143 23.56 4.81 -8.15
C ARG A 143 23.88 5.22 -9.59
N ALA A 144 23.46 4.43 -10.57
CA ALA A 144 23.73 4.68 -11.98
C ALA A 144 23.01 5.94 -12.48
N LEU A 145 21.77 6.19 -12.03
CA LEU A 145 21.05 7.42 -12.34
C LEU A 145 21.76 8.64 -11.73
N ASP A 146 22.22 8.54 -10.48
CA ASP A 146 22.94 9.64 -9.81
C ASP A 146 24.25 10.01 -10.49
N ARG A 147 24.90 9.03 -11.13
CA ARG A 147 26.12 9.21 -11.92
C ARG A 147 25.86 9.59 -13.38
N GLY A 148 24.60 9.67 -13.80
CA GLY A 148 24.23 9.92 -15.20
C GLY A 148 24.58 8.77 -16.16
N GLU A 149 24.80 7.56 -15.64
CA GLU A 149 25.16 6.36 -16.41
C GLU A 149 23.94 5.74 -17.11
N ILE A 150 22.73 5.92 -16.56
CA ILE A 150 21.48 5.46 -17.14
C ILE A 150 20.43 6.57 -17.20
N LYS A 151 19.44 6.37 -18.08
CA LYS A 151 18.27 7.25 -18.20
C LYS A 151 17.02 6.62 -17.58
N THR A 152 15.97 7.42 -17.46
CA THR A 152 14.68 7.04 -16.87
C THR A 152 14.02 5.87 -17.60
N GLU A 153 14.22 5.73 -18.91
CA GLU A 153 13.66 4.64 -19.72
C GLU A 153 14.20 3.27 -19.29
N ARG A 154 15.47 3.20 -18.89
CA ARG A 154 16.07 1.95 -18.40
C ARG A 154 15.41 1.52 -17.09
N ILE A 155 15.16 2.45 -16.19
CA ILE A 155 14.51 2.19 -14.89
C ILE A 155 13.08 1.69 -15.11
N ILE A 156 12.33 2.33 -16.01
CA ILE A 156 10.97 1.89 -16.37
C ILE A 156 11.00 0.47 -16.95
N ALA A 157 11.94 0.19 -17.86
CA ALA A 157 12.09 -1.14 -18.44
C ALA A 157 12.38 -2.21 -17.36
N GLN A 158 13.27 -1.92 -16.39
CA GLN A 158 13.58 -2.83 -15.28
C GLN A 158 12.36 -3.10 -14.40
N LEU A 159 11.56 -2.07 -14.07
CA LEU A 159 10.32 -2.23 -13.30
C LEU A 159 9.32 -3.13 -14.04
N GLU A 160 9.12 -2.92 -15.35
CA GLU A 160 8.18 -3.71 -16.16
C GLU A 160 8.68 -5.14 -16.39
N GLU A 161 9.97 -5.34 -16.67
CA GLU A 161 10.58 -6.66 -16.82
C GLU A 161 10.39 -7.50 -15.57
N ARG A 162 10.62 -6.90 -14.39
CA ARG A 162 10.42 -7.57 -13.09
C ARG A 162 8.97 -7.84 -12.74
N LEU A 163 8.02 -7.15 -13.36
CA LEU A 163 6.58 -7.40 -13.23
C LEU A 163 6.07 -8.40 -14.27
N SER A 164 6.81 -8.67 -15.34
CA SER A 164 6.33 -9.46 -16.49
C SER A 164 5.80 -10.84 -16.09
N TYR A 165 6.43 -11.50 -15.11
CA TYR A 165 6.01 -12.82 -14.65
C TYR A 165 4.60 -12.84 -14.04
N THR A 166 4.11 -11.69 -13.56
CA THR A 166 2.77 -11.54 -12.97
C THR A 166 1.66 -11.48 -14.02
N PHE A 167 1.99 -11.46 -15.31
CA PHE A 167 1.04 -11.40 -16.40
C PHE A 167 1.10 -12.64 -17.29
N HIS A 168 -0.05 -13.00 -17.85
CA HIS A 168 -0.18 -13.95 -18.94
C HIS A 168 0.26 -13.32 -20.28
N PRO A 169 0.52 -14.13 -21.33
CA PRO A 169 0.87 -13.60 -22.66
C PRO A 169 -0.18 -12.67 -23.27
N ASP A 170 -1.47 -12.86 -22.93
CA ASP A 170 -2.59 -12.01 -23.32
C ASP A 170 -2.71 -10.71 -22.47
N ARG A 171 -1.75 -10.48 -21.58
CA ARG A 171 -1.65 -9.35 -20.64
C ARG A 171 -2.68 -9.37 -19.51
N THR A 172 -3.43 -10.46 -19.30
CA THR A 172 -4.22 -10.58 -18.06
C THR A 172 -3.30 -10.88 -16.88
N PHE A 173 -3.69 -10.44 -15.70
CA PHE A 173 -2.98 -10.65 -14.45
C PHE A 173 -3.13 -12.10 -13.97
N ARG A 174 -2.04 -12.70 -13.47
CA ARG A 174 -2.05 -14.04 -12.86
C ARG A 174 -2.52 -13.92 -11.42
N SER A 175 -3.81 -14.17 -11.20
CA SER A 175 -4.45 -13.94 -9.89
C SER A 175 -4.15 -15.00 -8.82
N ASN A 176 -3.49 -16.12 -9.17
CA ASN A 176 -3.32 -17.28 -8.28
C ASN A 176 -2.68 -16.95 -6.93
N ASP A 177 -1.57 -16.20 -6.92
CA ASP A 177 -0.88 -15.86 -5.67
C ASP A 177 -1.74 -14.96 -4.79
N PHE A 178 -2.40 -13.97 -5.39
CA PHE A 178 -3.32 -13.09 -4.67
C PHE A 178 -4.52 -13.88 -4.11
N TYR A 179 -5.13 -14.72 -4.93
CA TYR A 179 -6.23 -15.61 -4.53
C TYR A 179 -5.81 -16.53 -3.37
N ASN A 180 -4.68 -17.22 -3.49
CA ASN A 180 -4.22 -18.17 -2.46
C ASN A 180 -3.95 -17.48 -1.12
N ASN A 181 -3.39 -16.27 -1.14
CA ASN A 181 -3.16 -15.49 0.08
C ASN A 181 -4.47 -14.99 0.70
N LEU A 182 -5.43 -14.54 -0.11
CA LEU A 182 -6.77 -14.18 0.38
C LEU A 182 -7.53 -15.39 0.89
N TYR A 183 -7.48 -16.53 0.19
CA TYR A 183 -8.12 -17.78 0.57
C TYR A 183 -7.74 -18.20 1.99
N LYS A 184 -6.45 -18.13 2.35
CA LYS A 184 -5.99 -18.38 3.73
C LYS A 184 -6.66 -17.45 4.76
N LYS A 185 -6.85 -16.18 4.41
CA LYS A 185 -7.53 -15.18 5.28
C LYS A 185 -9.03 -15.43 5.37
N PHE A 186 -9.67 -15.84 4.29
CA PHE A 186 -11.08 -16.26 4.28
C PHE A 186 -11.30 -17.53 5.11
N LYS A 187 -10.38 -18.49 5.04
CA LYS A 187 -10.37 -19.68 5.91
C LYS A 187 -10.21 -19.32 7.38
N SER A 188 -9.38 -18.33 7.71
CA SER A 188 -9.24 -17.83 9.08
C SER A 188 -10.34 -16.85 9.51
N GLY A 189 -11.33 -16.58 8.66
CA GLY A 189 -12.46 -15.69 8.95
C GLY A 189 -12.21 -14.17 8.80
N SER A 190 -10.99 -13.74 8.48
CA SER A 190 -10.68 -12.30 8.32
C SER A 190 -10.91 -11.78 6.90
N GLY A 191 -10.86 -12.65 5.88
CA GLY A 191 -11.01 -12.29 4.47
C GLY A 191 -10.20 -11.06 4.05
N TYR A 192 -10.83 -10.11 3.35
CA TYR A 192 -10.16 -8.88 2.93
C TYR A 192 -9.77 -7.98 4.10
N TYR A 193 -10.47 -8.01 5.25
CA TYR A 193 -10.08 -7.23 6.42
C TYR A 193 -8.67 -7.60 6.92
N GLY A 194 -8.27 -8.86 6.74
CA GLY A 194 -6.91 -9.32 7.04
C GLY A 194 -5.86 -9.00 5.96
N TRP A 195 -6.23 -8.40 4.83
CA TRP A 195 -5.29 -8.05 3.76
C TRP A 195 -4.50 -6.78 4.09
N SER A 196 -3.17 -6.89 4.12
CA SER A 196 -2.28 -5.77 4.46
C SER A 196 -2.39 -4.58 3.50
N GLY A 197 -2.79 -4.83 2.25
CA GLY A 197 -3.02 -3.79 1.24
C GLY A 197 -4.37 -3.06 1.37
N LEU A 198 -5.30 -3.55 2.20
CA LEU A 198 -6.68 -3.06 2.21
C LEU A 198 -6.80 -1.56 2.53
N ARG A 199 -6.10 -1.08 3.56
CA ARG A 199 -6.17 0.35 3.95
C ARG A 199 -5.70 1.28 2.84
N TYR A 200 -4.57 0.92 2.21
CA TYR A 200 -4.04 1.68 1.09
C TYR A 200 -5.03 1.65 -0.08
N PHE A 201 -5.53 0.47 -0.44
CA PHE A 201 -6.51 0.30 -1.51
C PHE A 201 -7.78 1.14 -1.29
N LEU A 202 -8.42 1.04 -0.12
CA LEU A 202 -9.65 1.79 0.18
C LEU A 202 -9.40 3.30 0.23
N TYR A 203 -8.21 3.73 0.66
CA TYR A 203 -7.85 5.15 0.65
C TYR A 203 -7.68 5.71 -0.77
N GLU A 204 -7.05 4.95 -1.65
CA GLU A 204 -6.92 5.31 -3.06
C GLU A 204 -8.30 5.37 -3.72
N TYR A 205 -9.21 4.45 -3.36
CA TYR A 205 -10.60 4.46 -3.82
C TYR A 205 -11.35 5.70 -3.33
N GLU A 206 -11.29 6.00 -2.03
CA GLU A 206 -11.87 7.21 -1.43
C GLU A 206 -11.35 8.48 -2.12
N SER A 207 -10.05 8.53 -2.43
CA SER A 207 -9.43 9.64 -3.16
C SER A 207 -9.91 9.75 -4.61
N SER A 208 -10.29 8.65 -5.24
CA SER A 208 -10.85 8.65 -6.60
C SER A 208 -12.25 9.25 -6.63
N LEU A 209 -13.08 8.95 -5.62
CA LEU A 209 -14.41 9.52 -5.46
C LEU A 209 -14.38 11.02 -5.14
N LEU A 210 -13.31 11.50 -4.49
CA LEU A 210 -13.09 12.93 -4.28
C LEU A 210 -12.98 13.71 -5.60
N SER A 211 -12.43 13.11 -6.67
CA SER A 211 -12.30 13.81 -7.96
C SER A 211 -13.66 14.16 -8.59
N GLU A 212 -14.74 13.54 -8.10
CA GLU A 212 -16.13 13.81 -8.46
C GLU A 212 -16.84 14.76 -7.47
N SER A 213 -16.15 15.19 -6.40
CA SER A 213 -16.65 15.99 -5.28
C SER A 213 -15.79 17.25 -5.03
N ARG A 214 -16.32 18.24 -4.32
CA ARG A 214 -15.62 19.53 -4.06
C ARG A 214 -14.82 19.59 -2.76
N GLN A 215 -14.98 18.63 -1.84
CA GLN A 215 -14.38 18.70 -0.49
C GLN A 215 -13.73 17.39 -0.05
N LYS A 216 -12.44 17.44 0.32
CA LYS A 216 -11.72 16.30 0.91
C LYS A 216 -12.32 15.96 2.28
N LYS A 217 -12.75 14.72 2.48
CA LYS A 217 -13.39 14.25 3.72
C LYS A 217 -12.52 13.33 4.58
N VAL A 218 -11.46 12.77 4.01
CA VAL A 218 -10.62 11.74 4.62
C VAL A 218 -9.14 12.09 4.39
N ASP A 219 -8.35 12.23 5.46
CA ASP A 219 -6.90 12.38 5.37
C ASP A 219 -6.19 11.06 5.68
N TRP A 220 -5.02 10.82 5.08
CA TRP A 220 -4.25 9.61 5.39
C TRP A 220 -3.69 9.66 6.81
N ASN A 221 -3.27 10.83 7.29
CA ASN A 221 -2.73 10.95 8.64
C ASN A 221 -3.77 10.60 9.69
N ASP A 222 -5.06 10.78 9.38
CA ASP A 222 -6.16 10.34 10.22
C ASP A 222 -6.24 8.80 10.32
N LEU A 223 -5.69 8.02 9.38
CA LEU A 223 -5.55 6.55 9.52
C LEU A 223 -4.42 6.15 10.50
N LEU A 224 -3.54 7.07 10.86
CA LEU A 224 -2.35 6.80 11.70
C LEU A 224 -2.46 7.37 13.13
N LYS A 225 -3.56 8.07 13.45
CA LYS A 225 -3.79 8.66 14.78
C LYS A 225 -4.11 7.61 15.85
N SER A 226 -4.08 8.05 17.12
CA SER A 226 -4.41 7.24 18.30
C SER A 226 -5.78 6.56 18.19
N GLU A 227 -6.03 5.50 18.95
CA GLU A 227 -7.26 4.67 18.86
C GLU A 227 -8.58 5.44 18.89
N LYS A 228 -8.62 6.67 19.42
CA LYS A 228 -9.84 7.50 19.49
C LYS A 228 -10.07 8.40 18.26
N ASP A 229 -9.03 8.66 17.47
CA ASP A 229 -9.05 9.62 16.34
C ASP A 229 -8.75 8.97 14.98
N LYS A 230 -8.68 7.63 14.93
CA LYS A 230 -8.19 6.88 13.78
C LYS A 230 -9.30 6.58 12.77
N ILE A 231 -9.18 6.89 11.47
CA ILE A 231 -10.10 6.35 10.46
C ILE A 231 -10.07 4.82 10.53
N SER A 232 -11.25 4.20 10.59
CA SER A 232 -11.42 2.75 10.74
C SER A 232 -11.93 2.14 9.44
N ILE A 233 -11.97 0.80 9.38
CA ILE A 233 -12.64 0.08 8.31
C ILE A 233 -13.98 -0.37 8.84
N GLU A 234 -15.06 0.07 8.20
CA GLU A 234 -16.42 -0.34 8.53
C GLU A 234 -16.80 -1.62 7.81
N HIS A 235 -17.56 -2.46 8.49
CA HIS A 235 -18.27 -3.58 7.90
C HIS A 235 -19.73 -3.15 7.73
N ILE A 236 -20.17 -2.93 6.48
CA ILE A 236 -21.51 -2.40 6.20
C ILE A 236 -22.57 -3.40 6.66
N TYR A 237 -22.50 -4.64 6.14
CA TYR A 237 -23.09 -5.82 6.77
C TYR A 237 -22.24 -6.18 7.99
N PRO A 238 -22.82 -6.18 9.20
CA PRO A 238 -22.05 -6.30 10.45
C PRO A 238 -21.50 -7.71 10.65
N GLN A 239 -20.42 -7.81 11.45
CA GLN A 239 -19.86 -9.10 11.86
C GLN A 239 -20.84 -9.90 12.72
N THR A 240 -21.62 -9.23 13.57
CA THR A 240 -22.70 -9.83 14.35
C THR A 240 -24.04 -9.46 13.74
N GLU A 241 -24.65 -10.42 13.05
CA GLU A 241 -25.94 -10.23 12.36
C GLU A 241 -27.10 -10.00 13.35
N THR A 242 -27.96 -9.04 13.03
CA THR A 242 -29.26 -8.83 13.70
C THR A 242 -30.41 -9.42 12.89
N ALA A 243 -31.60 -9.47 13.47
CA ALA A 243 -32.80 -9.97 12.78
C ALA A 243 -33.08 -9.21 11.47
N ASP A 244 -32.93 -7.89 11.46
CA ASP A 244 -33.17 -7.05 10.28
C ASP A 244 -32.21 -7.43 9.14
N TRP A 245 -30.92 -7.56 9.45
CA TRP A 245 -29.93 -8.01 8.48
C TRP A 245 -30.21 -9.43 8.00
N ALA A 246 -30.63 -10.34 8.87
CA ALA A 246 -30.95 -11.72 8.51
C ALA A 246 -32.07 -11.83 7.45
N THR A 247 -33.01 -10.86 7.41
CA THR A 247 -34.09 -10.82 6.40
C THR A 247 -33.58 -10.54 4.98
N LEU A 248 -32.43 -9.87 4.83
CA LEU A 248 -31.83 -9.56 3.53
C LEU A 248 -30.98 -10.72 2.98
N PHE A 249 -30.72 -11.74 3.80
CA PHE A 249 -29.83 -12.87 3.47
C PHE A 249 -30.57 -14.21 3.54
N THR A 250 -31.90 -14.24 3.38
CA THR A 250 -32.72 -15.46 3.51
C THR A 250 -32.27 -16.58 2.58
N ASP A 251 -31.82 -16.23 1.38
CA ASP A 251 -31.39 -17.19 0.35
C ASP A 251 -29.94 -17.68 0.57
N ILE A 252 -29.24 -17.12 1.56
CA ILE A 252 -27.87 -17.46 1.91
C ILE A 252 -27.84 -18.23 3.24
N THR A 253 -27.24 -19.42 3.23
CA THR A 253 -27.07 -20.22 4.43
C THR A 253 -26.23 -19.47 5.48
N LYS A 254 -26.55 -19.64 6.77
CA LYS A 254 -25.82 -18.97 7.86
C LYS A 254 -24.31 -19.21 7.81
N GLU A 255 -23.88 -20.40 7.39
CA GLU A 255 -22.46 -20.74 7.23
C GLU A 255 -21.77 -19.85 6.18
N HIS A 256 -22.47 -19.49 5.11
CA HIS A 256 -21.93 -18.73 4.00
C HIS A 256 -22.00 -17.21 4.21
N ARG A 257 -22.87 -16.71 5.09
CA ARG A 257 -23.03 -15.27 5.37
C ARG A 257 -21.74 -14.60 5.86
N LYS A 258 -20.88 -15.34 6.58
CA LYS A 258 -19.56 -14.83 7.03
C LYS A 258 -18.68 -14.35 5.87
N TYR A 259 -18.81 -14.94 4.67
CA TYR A 259 -18.03 -14.54 3.49
C TYR A 259 -18.46 -13.17 2.96
N TYR A 260 -19.76 -12.85 3.04
CA TYR A 260 -20.27 -11.51 2.72
C TYR A 260 -19.78 -10.45 3.70
N GLY A 261 -19.63 -10.80 4.98
CA GLY A 261 -19.01 -9.92 5.96
C GLY A 261 -17.55 -9.59 5.63
N ALA A 262 -16.82 -10.56 5.10
CA ALA A 262 -15.37 -10.49 4.91
C ALA A 262 -14.93 -10.12 3.47
N THR A 263 -15.86 -10.00 2.51
CA THR A 263 -15.55 -9.66 1.11
C THR A 263 -15.33 -8.16 0.90
N LEU A 264 -14.56 -7.81 -0.13
CA LEU A 264 -14.13 -6.44 -0.42
C LEU A 264 -15.31 -5.46 -0.56
N GLY A 265 -16.39 -5.89 -1.20
CA GLY A 265 -17.59 -5.09 -1.42
C GLY A 265 -18.28 -4.63 -0.13
N ASN A 266 -18.03 -5.29 0.99
CA ASN A 266 -18.63 -4.97 2.29
C ASN A 266 -17.78 -4.02 3.16
N LEU A 267 -16.59 -3.63 2.69
CA LEU A 267 -15.62 -2.87 3.47
C LEU A 267 -15.44 -1.46 2.91
N LEU A 268 -15.42 -0.45 3.78
CA LEU A 268 -15.14 0.94 3.40
C LEU A 268 -14.37 1.69 4.50
N LEU A 269 -13.73 2.81 4.14
CA LEU A 269 -13.15 3.72 5.12
C LEU A 269 -14.23 4.53 5.82
N LEU A 270 -14.23 4.46 7.14
CA LEU A 270 -15.19 5.14 7.99
C LEU A 270 -14.48 6.17 8.87
N SER A 271 -14.97 7.41 8.81
CA SER A 271 -14.54 8.45 9.76
C SER A 271 -14.93 8.05 11.19
N MET A 272 -13.98 7.98 12.13
CA MET A 272 -14.21 7.29 13.42
C MET A 272 -15.20 7.99 14.36
N SER A 273 -15.57 9.25 14.13
CA SER A 273 -16.66 9.89 14.89
C SER A 273 -18.00 9.13 14.76
N ILE A 274 -18.05 8.13 13.89
CA ILE A 274 -19.25 7.36 13.54
C ILE A 274 -19.15 5.87 13.98
N ASN A 275 -17.97 5.25 14.11
CA ASN A 275 -17.85 3.78 14.23
C ASN A 275 -18.42 3.19 15.55
N SER A 276 -18.02 3.72 16.72
CA SER A 276 -18.53 3.19 18.00
C SER A 276 -20.04 3.38 18.19
N SER A 277 -20.67 4.22 17.37
CA SER A 277 -22.10 4.53 17.43
C SER A 277 -22.91 3.90 16.30
N LEU A 278 -22.29 3.31 15.27
CA LEU A 278 -22.99 2.63 14.17
C LEU A 278 -23.56 1.26 14.54
N GLN A 279 -22.99 0.61 15.56
CA GLN A 279 -23.44 -0.70 16.08
C GLN A 279 -23.82 -1.68 14.94
N ASN A 280 -24.76 -2.58 15.22
CA ASN A 280 -25.34 -3.48 14.22
C ASN A 280 -26.71 -2.96 13.75
N ASP A 281 -26.91 -1.64 13.79
CA ASP A 281 -28.11 -0.96 13.28
C ASP A 281 -28.37 -1.40 11.83
N SER A 282 -29.63 -1.39 11.42
CA SER A 282 -30.02 -1.74 10.05
C SER A 282 -29.39 -0.77 9.04
N PHE A 283 -29.24 -1.19 7.77
CA PHE A 283 -28.71 -0.31 6.73
C PHE A 283 -29.47 1.02 6.62
N THR A 284 -30.80 0.98 6.71
CA THR A 284 -31.67 2.15 6.64
C THR A 284 -31.41 3.13 7.79
N GLU A 285 -31.13 2.63 9.00
CA GLU A 285 -30.75 3.46 10.14
C GLU A 285 -29.33 4.00 10.03
N LYS A 286 -28.38 3.22 9.46
CA LYS A 286 -27.01 3.68 9.21
C LYS A 286 -26.94 4.75 8.10
N LYS A 287 -27.89 4.75 7.17
CA LYS A 287 -27.96 5.70 6.05
C LYS A 287 -28.13 7.15 6.51
N TYR A 288 -28.99 7.39 7.51
CA TYR A 288 -29.35 8.73 7.97
C TYR A 288 -28.69 9.08 9.30
N ALA A 289 -28.61 10.39 9.57
CA ALA A 289 -28.18 10.89 10.86
C ALA A 289 -29.12 10.45 12.00
N LYS A 290 -28.53 10.10 13.15
CA LYS A 290 -29.26 9.72 14.36
C LYS A 290 -29.39 10.94 15.27
N TYR A 291 -30.59 11.19 15.78
CA TYR A 291 -30.89 12.31 16.69
C TYR A 291 -31.40 11.77 18.02
N ASP A 292 -31.11 12.46 19.11
CA ASP A 292 -31.69 12.14 20.42
C ASP A 292 -33.11 12.69 20.56
N THR A 293 -33.76 12.38 21.68
CA THR A 293 -35.11 12.86 22.01
C THR A 293 -35.21 14.38 22.13
N SER A 294 -34.08 15.09 22.24
CA SER A 294 -34.02 16.56 22.26
C SER A 294 -33.77 17.18 20.87
N GLY A 295 -33.67 16.36 19.82
CA GLY A 295 -33.40 16.80 18.46
C GLY A 295 -31.93 17.13 18.19
N LYS A 296 -31.02 16.78 19.10
CA LYS A 296 -29.58 16.96 18.90
C LYS A 296 -29.02 15.80 18.09
N LYS A 297 -28.21 16.10 17.07
CA LYS A 297 -27.53 15.09 16.25
C LYS A 297 -26.56 14.30 17.14
N ILE A 298 -26.83 13.02 17.34
CA ILE A 298 -25.96 12.09 18.06
C ILE A 298 -24.90 11.54 17.11
N ARG A 299 -25.27 11.26 15.85
CA ARG A 299 -24.43 10.55 14.89
C ARG A 299 -24.70 11.02 13.46
N ASN A 300 -23.64 11.07 12.64
CA ASN A 300 -23.79 11.17 11.19
C ASN A 300 -24.30 9.84 10.60
N GLY A 301 -25.01 9.91 9.48
CA GLY A 301 -25.29 8.73 8.65
C GLY A 301 -24.28 8.63 7.51
N TYR A 302 -24.33 7.52 6.78
CA TYR A 302 -23.52 7.34 5.58
C TYR A 302 -23.73 8.47 4.55
N SER A 303 -24.92 9.08 4.49
CA SER A 303 -25.21 10.22 3.60
C SER A 303 -24.36 11.47 3.83
N ASP A 304 -23.77 11.60 5.03
CA ASP A 304 -22.99 12.77 5.44
C ASP A 304 -21.50 12.42 5.69
N GLY A 305 -21.13 11.14 5.56
CA GLY A 305 -19.82 10.57 5.89
C GLY A 305 -18.75 10.78 4.81
N SER A 306 -17.77 9.88 4.74
CA SER A 306 -16.75 9.79 3.67
C SER A 306 -17.38 9.66 2.28
N HIS A 307 -16.60 9.84 1.21
CA HIS A 307 -17.14 9.72 -0.14
C HIS A 307 -17.65 8.30 -0.41
N SER A 308 -16.94 7.26 0.06
CA SER A 308 -17.42 5.89 -0.08
C SER A 308 -18.66 5.61 0.78
N GLU A 309 -18.81 6.24 1.95
CA GLU A 309 -20.07 6.19 2.71
C GLU A 309 -21.22 6.81 1.91
N ILE A 310 -21.00 7.99 1.31
CA ILE A 310 -22.01 8.68 0.50
C ILE A 310 -22.42 7.86 -0.72
N GLU A 311 -21.46 7.25 -1.42
CA GLU A 311 -21.70 6.33 -2.53
C GLU A 311 -22.60 5.17 -2.10
N VAL A 312 -22.23 4.49 -1.00
CA VAL A 312 -23.01 3.37 -0.45
C VAL A 312 -24.42 3.82 -0.06
N SER A 313 -24.55 5.00 0.55
CA SER A 313 -25.84 5.56 0.98
C SER A 313 -26.83 5.80 -0.17
N GLN A 314 -26.38 5.85 -1.43
CA GLN A 314 -27.27 5.96 -2.59
C GLN A 314 -28.14 4.71 -2.79
N ASN A 315 -27.75 3.57 -2.21
CA ASN A 315 -28.55 2.36 -2.25
C ASN A 315 -29.77 2.47 -1.30
N ASN A 316 -30.86 1.80 -1.66
CA ASN A 316 -32.04 1.69 -0.81
C ASN A 316 -31.95 0.54 0.20
N ILE A 317 -31.25 -0.53 -0.20
CA ILE A 317 -31.00 -1.73 0.58
C ILE A 317 -29.52 -2.09 0.50
N TRP A 318 -29.04 -2.91 1.42
CA TRP A 318 -27.70 -3.46 1.38
C TRP A 318 -27.75 -4.96 1.64
N GLY A 319 -27.79 -5.76 0.56
CA GLY A 319 -27.84 -7.21 0.64
C GLY A 319 -26.74 -7.89 -0.18
N PRO A 320 -26.82 -9.22 -0.37
CA PRO A 320 -25.87 -10.01 -1.15
C PRO A 320 -25.51 -9.39 -2.50
N GLU A 321 -26.50 -8.94 -3.27
CA GLU A 321 -26.30 -8.37 -4.61
C GLU A 321 -25.57 -7.03 -4.59
N GLN A 322 -25.84 -6.14 -3.62
CA GLN A 322 -25.12 -4.88 -3.49
C GLN A 322 -23.66 -5.11 -3.09
N ILE A 323 -23.41 -6.05 -2.17
CA ILE A 323 -22.06 -6.44 -1.77
C ILE A 323 -21.30 -7.00 -2.98
N LYS A 324 -21.90 -7.90 -3.75
CA LYS A 324 -21.29 -8.46 -4.97
C LYS A 324 -20.99 -7.37 -5.98
N THR A 325 -21.97 -6.53 -6.29
CA THR A 325 -21.86 -5.45 -7.28
C THR A 325 -20.75 -4.46 -6.92
N ARG A 326 -20.72 -3.99 -5.66
CA ARG A 326 -19.67 -3.10 -5.18
C ARG A 326 -18.30 -3.79 -5.17
N GLY A 327 -18.25 -5.07 -4.81
CA GLY A 327 -17.01 -5.86 -4.88
C GLY A 327 -16.41 -5.90 -6.29
N ILE A 328 -17.23 -6.12 -7.32
CA ILE A 328 -16.80 -6.06 -8.72
C ILE A 328 -16.35 -4.65 -9.11
N ALA A 329 -17.08 -3.60 -8.69
CA ALA A 329 -16.70 -2.22 -8.98
C ALA A 329 -15.33 -1.87 -8.37
N LEU A 330 -15.07 -2.29 -7.14
CA LEU A 330 -13.78 -2.12 -6.46
C LEU A 330 -12.64 -2.89 -7.14
N LEU A 331 -12.90 -4.12 -7.60
CA LEU A 331 -11.90 -4.86 -8.37
C LEU A 331 -11.62 -4.22 -9.73
N LYS A 332 -12.61 -3.62 -10.39
CA LYS A 332 -12.40 -2.83 -11.62
C LYS A 332 -11.60 -1.56 -11.36
N PHE A 333 -11.89 -0.86 -10.26
CA PHE A 333 -11.05 0.25 -9.82
C PHE A 333 -9.59 -0.21 -9.61
N MET A 334 -9.38 -1.41 -9.07
CA MET A 334 -8.03 -1.99 -8.94
C MET A 334 -7.34 -2.20 -10.30
N GLU A 335 -8.07 -2.76 -11.26
CA GLU A 335 -7.58 -2.95 -12.64
C GLU A 335 -7.12 -1.61 -13.25
N ASP A 336 -7.95 -0.58 -13.13
CA ASP A 336 -7.70 0.75 -13.69
C ASP A 336 -6.54 1.47 -12.98
N ARG A 337 -6.55 1.50 -11.63
CA ARG A 337 -5.59 2.27 -10.82
C ARG A 337 -4.17 1.76 -10.95
N TRP A 338 -3.99 0.44 -11.07
CA TRP A 338 -2.68 -0.22 -11.13
C TRP A 338 -2.35 -0.80 -12.51
N GLY A 339 -3.18 -0.59 -13.52
CA GLY A 339 -2.91 -1.00 -14.90
C GLY A 339 -2.69 -2.51 -15.00
N LEU A 340 -3.65 -3.28 -14.49
CA LEU A 340 -3.72 -4.73 -14.60
C LEU A 340 -5.14 -5.12 -15.04
N LYS A 341 -5.34 -6.37 -15.49
CA LYS A 341 -6.66 -6.85 -15.90
C LYS A 341 -6.86 -8.30 -15.47
N PHE A 342 -7.90 -8.58 -14.69
CA PHE A 342 -8.33 -9.94 -14.38
C PHE A 342 -9.12 -10.52 -15.55
N LYS A 343 -9.13 -11.85 -15.68
CA LYS A 343 -10.19 -12.51 -16.44
C LYS A 343 -11.51 -12.38 -15.66
N ASP A 344 -12.64 -12.35 -16.37
CA ASP A 344 -13.94 -12.12 -15.72
C ASP A 344 -14.24 -13.18 -14.64
N GLU A 345 -13.98 -14.45 -14.94
CA GLU A 345 -14.11 -15.57 -13.99
C GLU A 345 -13.19 -15.42 -12.77
N GLU A 346 -11.96 -14.95 -12.96
CA GLU A 346 -11.02 -14.72 -11.85
C GLU A 346 -11.47 -13.55 -10.98
N ARG A 347 -11.99 -12.48 -11.58
CA ARG A 347 -12.53 -11.32 -10.87
C ARG A 347 -13.68 -11.74 -9.95
N GLU A 348 -14.58 -12.58 -10.44
CA GLU A 348 -15.68 -13.10 -9.61
C GLU A 348 -15.19 -14.02 -8.48
N LYS A 349 -14.21 -14.88 -8.76
CA LYS A 349 -13.60 -15.74 -7.73
C LYS A 349 -12.95 -14.96 -6.61
N LEU A 350 -12.34 -13.81 -6.92
CA LEU A 350 -11.76 -12.92 -5.90
C LEU A 350 -12.78 -12.33 -4.93
N LEU A 351 -14.09 -12.41 -5.21
CA LEU A 351 -15.10 -12.04 -4.21
C LEU A 351 -15.26 -13.07 -3.10
N PHE A 352 -14.83 -14.33 -3.32
CA PHE A 352 -15.03 -15.44 -2.37
C PHE A 352 -16.49 -15.66 -1.99
N LEU A 353 -17.40 -15.40 -2.95
CA LEU A 353 -18.84 -15.64 -2.81
C LEU A 353 -19.30 -16.90 -3.56
N ASN A 354 -18.38 -17.61 -4.22
CA ASN A 354 -18.59 -19.00 -4.65
C ASN A 354 -18.09 -19.94 -3.55
N PHE A 355 -19.00 -20.69 -2.93
CA PHE A 355 -18.72 -21.46 -1.73
C PHE A 355 -18.13 -22.85 -1.99
N GLU A 356 -18.17 -23.34 -3.23
CA GLU A 356 -17.65 -24.66 -3.60
C GLU A 356 -16.14 -24.73 -3.35
N ASP A 357 -15.41 -23.70 -3.77
CA ASP A 357 -13.97 -23.56 -3.59
C ASP A 357 -13.56 -23.45 -2.10
N LEU A 358 -14.45 -22.91 -1.26
CA LEU A 358 -14.19 -22.61 0.15
C LEU A 358 -14.52 -23.74 1.12
N ASN A 359 -15.33 -24.71 0.70
CA ASN A 359 -15.73 -25.85 1.54
C ASN A 359 -14.91 -27.12 1.28
N GLY A 360 -13.86 -27.02 0.46
CA GLY A 360 -12.93 -28.13 0.22
C GLY A 360 -13.54 -29.29 -0.58
N LYS A 361 -14.64 -29.07 -1.30
CA LYS A 361 -15.08 -30.02 -2.33
C LYS A 361 -14.21 -29.79 -3.55
N SER A 362 -13.10 -30.52 -3.63
CA SER A 362 -12.38 -30.71 -4.88
C SER A 362 -13.36 -31.25 -5.92
N GLY A 363 -13.77 -30.39 -6.85
CA GLY A 363 -14.41 -30.84 -8.08
C GLY A 363 -13.41 -31.67 -8.85
N ASN A 364 -13.59 -32.99 -8.85
CA ASN A 364 -13.07 -33.84 -9.91
C ASN A 364 -13.74 -33.37 -11.21
N GLN A 365 -12.99 -32.68 -12.07
CA GLN A 365 -13.13 -32.76 -13.52
C GLN A 365 -11.77 -32.63 -14.18
#